data_AF-A0A9P4II24-F1
#
_entry.id   AF-A0A9P4II24-F1
#
_cell.length_a   1.000
_cell.length_b   1.000
_cell.length_c   1.000
_cell.angle_alpha   90.00
_cell.angle_beta   90.00
_cell.angle_gamma   90.00
#
_symmetry.space_group_name_H-M   'P 1'
#
loop_
_entity.id
_entity.type
_entity.pdbx_description
1 polymer ?
#
loop_
_entity_poly.entity_id
_entity_poly.type
_entity_poly.pdbx_seq_one_letter_code
_entity_poly.pdbx_strand_id
1 'polypeptide(L)'
;ALLLTSTAAQTYSNCNPLTQSGCPADSALGKTVTIDFTQGQSDSFTPQGSPTYDSNGVSFTVAKSGDAPQLTSKWYLMFGKVDVVLKAAPGAGIVSSFILQSDDLDEIDWEWLGADDSEVQSNYFGKGQTVTYNRGAFHSDPNNQADFITYTIEWTADQIVWQINGQTVRVLTPDTAESNQYPQTPCQIKVGSWSGGDPSNAEGTIEWARGPTDYSQGPFTMQVKSITAADYSTGTSYVYNGNSGNWQDIQAVGGSVNSGGGTSVDTAAPAVTSTSSGQPIPFDGTHKDPSSTWVTPTVYPWVPYATTLSASASPTYSNYPGLPSGWTVSDSGKVIPPSSAPSTSPPVPSTSSPQASAQALPSSSGGYERITTYNQQGFETVVTV
;
A
#
# COMPACT_ATOMS: atom_id res chain seq x y z
N ALA A 1 -16.16 17.09 24.40
CA ALA A 1 -14.72 16.88 24.14
C ALA A 1 -14.61 16.41 22.70
N LEU A 2 -14.16 17.28 21.79
CA LEU A 2 -13.79 16.87 20.44
C LEU A 2 -12.45 16.14 20.58
N LEU A 3 -12.41 14.86 20.21
CA LEU A 3 -11.15 14.14 20.01
C LEU A 3 -10.48 14.79 18.79
N LEU A 4 -9.39 15.54 19.02
CA LEU A 4 -8.50 15.98 17.95
C LEU A 4 -7.81 14.74 17.40
N THR A 5 -8.30 14.25 16.27
CA THR A 5 -7.66 13.19 15.50
C THR A 5 -6.53 13.81 14.70
N SER A 6 -5.29 13.47 15.03
CA SER A 6 -4.12 13.85 14.23
C SER A 6 -4.25 13.29 12.80
N THR A 7 -4.09 14.16 11.81
CA THR A 7 -3.99 13.80 10.39
C THR A 7 -2.58 13.32 10.10
N ALA A 8 -2.37 12.01 10.02
CA ALA A 8 -1.09 11.45 9.61
C ALA A 8 -1.23 10.74 8.26
N ALA A 9 -0.38 11.06 7.28
CA ALA A 9 -0.11 10.08 6.22
C ALA A 9 0.60 8.90 6.89
N GLN A 10 -0.06 7.76 6.94
CA GLN A 10 0.32 6.71 7.87
C GLN A 10 1.33 5.75 7.22
N THR A 11 2.60 6.16 7.25
CA THR A 11 3.78 5.37 6.87
C THR A 11 4.21 4.44 8.01
N TYR A 12 3.35 3.47 8.35
CA TYR A 12 3.61 2.47 9.39
C TYR A 12 3.63 1.05 8.82
N SER A 13 4.32 0.18 9.55
CA SER A 13 4.29 -1.27 9.40
C SER A 13 3.68 -1.91 10.65
N ASN A 14 2.92 -3.00 10.45
CA ASN A 14 2.35 -3.77 11.57
C ASN A 14 3.41 -4.67 12.24
N CYS A 15 4.39 -5.12 11.46
CA CYS A 15 5.48 -5.95 11.93
C CYS A 15 6.74 -5.55 11.17
N ASN A 16 7.65 -4.83 11.83
CA ASN A 16 8.91 -4.44 11.22
C ASN A 16 9.92 -5.60 11.34
N PRO A 17 10.31 -6.26 10.23
CA PRO A 17 11.13 -7.46 10.25
C PRO A 17 12.59 -7.20 10.70
N LEU A 18 13.03 -5.95 10.80
CA LEU A 18 14.36 -5.60 11.31
C LEU A 18 14.42 -5.66 12.83
N THR A 19 13.29 -5.43 13.51
CA THR A 19 13.22 -5.27 14.97
C THR A 19 12.33 -6.31 15.64
N GLN A 20 11.47 -6.98 14.87
CA GLN A 20 10.50 -7.96 15.36
C GLN A 20 10.73 -9.31 14.66
N SER A 21 10.36 -10.40 15.35
CA SER A 21 10.42 -11.76 14.81
C SER A 21 9.01 -12.29 14.56
N GLY A 22 8.90 -13.26 13.65
CA GLY A 22 7.62 -13.90 13.34
C GLY A 22 6.66 -13.01 12.54
N CYS A 23 7.18 -12.02 11.81
CA CYS A 23 6.36 -11.25 10.87
C CYS A 23 5.72 -12.20 9.84
N PRO A 24 4.43 -12.01 9.52
CA PRO A 24 3.75 -12.80 8.51
C PRO A 24 4.41 -12.59 7.14
N ALA A 25 4.25 -13.56 6.25
CA ALA A 25 4.69 -13.41 4.87
C ALA A 25 3.81 -12.39 4.13
N ASP A 26 4.44 -11.52 3.35
CA ASP A 26 3.74 -10.54 2.51
C ASP A 26 3.14 -11.23 1.30
N SER A 27 1.88 -10.95 0.97
CA SER A 27 1.24 -11.54 -0.22
C SER A 27 1.85 -10.97 -1.50
N ALA A 28 2.45 -11.82 -2.35
CA ALA A 28 3.08 -11.36 -3.58
C ALA A 28 2.05 -11.10 -4.68
N LEU A 29 2.24 -10.04 -5.47
CA LEU A 29 1.48 -9.84 -6.70
C LEU A 29 1.90 -10.86 -7.76
N GLY A 30 3.21 -11.02 -7.98
CA GLY A 30 3.83 -12.05 -8.81
C GLY A 30 3.51 -11.97 -10.31
N LYS A 31 2.94 -10.85 -10.78
CA LYS A 31 2.47 -10.64 -12.16
C LYS A 31 2.31 -9.16 -12.49
N THR A 32 1.86 -8.87 -13.71
CA THR A 32 1.32 -7.56 -14.08
C THR A 32 -0.20 -7.50 -13.90
N VAL A 33 -0.69 -6.41 -13.33
CA VAL A 33 -2.11 -6.14 -13.13
C VAL A 33 -2.44 -4.71 -13.51
N THR A 34 -3.62 -4.49 -14.10
CA THR A 34 -4.19 -3.15 -14.27
C THR A 34 -5.49 -3.04 -13.48
N ILE A 35 -5.55 -2.01 -12.65
CA ILE A 35 -6.67 -1.65 -11.78
C ILE A 35 -7.31 -0.40 -12.38
N ASP A 36 -8.50 -0.55 -12.94
CA ASP A 36 -9.27 0.56 -13.51
C ASP A 36 -10.36 1.00 -12.54
N PHE A 37 -10.15 2.12 -11.84
CA PHE A 37 -11.09 2.63 -10.85
C PHE A 37 -12.31 3.30 -11.48
N THR A 38 -12.32 3.54 -12.79
CA THR A 38 -13.54 4.00 -13.50
C THR A 38 -14.61 2.92 -13.54
N GLN A 39 -14.21 1.65 -13.28
CA GLN A 39 -15.12 0.51 -13.15
C GLN A 39 -15.61 0.31 -11.70
N GLY A 40 -15.26 1.23 -10.79
CA GLY A 40 -15.65 1.21 -9.39
C GLY A 40 -14.57 0.67 -8.45
N GLN A 41 -15.00 0.23 -7.27
CA GLN A 41 -14.11 -0.25 -6.21
C GLN A 41 -13.38 -1.54 -6.61
N SER A 42 -12.08 -1.63 -6.29
CA SER A 42 -11.28 -2.84 -6.45
C SER A 42 -11.16 -3.62 -5.13
N ASP A 43 -11.39 -4.93 -5.20
CA ASP A 43 -11.19 -5.84 -4.07
C ASP A 43 -9.70 -6.01 -3.69
N SER A 44 -8.78 -5.63 -4.57
CA SER A 44 -7.33 -5.72 -4.35
C SER A 44 -6.77 -4.62 -3.45
N PHE A 45 -7.59 -3.64 -3.07
CA PHE A 45 -7.22 -2.56 -2.16
C PHE A 45 -8.10 -2.60 -0.91
N THR A 46 -7.57 -2.11 0.19
CA THR A 46 -8.37 -1.80 1.38
C THR A 46 -8.56 -0.30 1.52
N PRO A 47 -9.81 0.20 1.58
CA PRO A 47 -10.08 1.63 1.72
C PRO A 47 -10.04 2.10 3.17
N GLN A 48 -9.59 3.34 3.37
CA GLN A 48 -9.71 4.10 4.62
C GLN A 48 -10.21 5.52 4.33
N GLY A 49 -10.90 6.14 5.29
CA GLY A 49 -11.40 7.51 5.12
C GLY A 49 -12.52 7.68 4.08
N SER A 50 -13.15 6.58 3.65
CA SER A 50 -14.32 6.57 2.73
C SER A 50 -14.08 7.21 1.35
N PRO A 51 -13.11 6.72 0.55
CA PRO A 51 -12.96 7.14 -0.84
C PRO A 51 -14.24 6.83 -1.64
N THR A 52 -14.55 7.69 -2.61
CA THR A 52 -15.73 7.55 -3.47
C THR A 52 -15.32 7.22 -4.90
N TYR A 53 -16.25 6.69 -5.71
CA TYR A 53 -15.95 6.22 -7.07
C TYR A 53 -16.97 6.77 -8.05
N ASP A 54 -16.49 7.25 -9.20
CA ASP A 54 -17.31 7.70 -10.33
C ASP A 54 -16.66 7.33 -11.67
N SER A 55 -17.15 7.89 -12.78
CA SER A 55 -16.60 7.64 -14.11
C SER A 55 -15.18 8.18 -14.32
N ASN A 56 -14.67 9.03 -13.45
CA ASN A 56 -13.30 9.57 -13.48
C ASN A 56 -12.32 8.71 -12.67
N GLY A 57 -12.81 7.78 -11.84
CA GLY A 57 -11.99 6.89 -11.03
C GLY A 57 -12.35 6.97 -9.55
N VAL A 58 -11.36 6.75 -8.69
CA VAL A 58 -11.49 6.90 -7.24
C VAL A 58 -11.13 8.32 -6.82
N SER A 59 -11.91 8.90 -5.91
CA SER A 59 -11.73 10.24 -5.34
C SER A 59 -11.34 10.17 -3.87
N PHE A 60 -10.25 10.84 -3.53
CA PHE A 60 -9.74 11.03 -2.17
C PHE A 60 -9.99 12.49 -1.78
N THR A 61 -11.00 12.70 -0.92
CA THR A 61 -11.48 14.04 -0.58
C THR A 61 -11.11 14.43 0.86
N VAL A 62 -10.40 15.55 1.00
CA VAL A 62 -10.14 16.22 2.28
C VAL A 62 -11.13 17.38 2.42
N ALA A 63 -12.11 17.25 3.30
CA ALA A 63 -13.15 18.28 3.52
C ALA A 63 -12.99 19.01 4.87
N LYS A 64 -12.31 18.37 5.83
CA LYS A 64 -12.09 18.91 7.18
C LYS A 64 -10.81 18.33 7.79
N SER A 65 -10.37 18.96 8.88
CA SER A 65 -9.33 18.41 9.75
C SER A 65 -9.66 16.98 10.16
N GLY A 66 -8.66 16.11 10.09
CA GLY A 66 -8.79 14.66 10.33
C GLY A 66 -9.00 13.82 9.07
N ASP A 67 -9.45 14.42 7.95
CA ASP A 67 -9.68 13.65 6.73
C ASP A 67 -8.35 13.25 6.06
N ALA A 68 -8.15 11.94 5.90
CA ALA A 68 -7.01 11.35 5.19
C ALA A 68 -7.46 10.09 4.42
N PRO A 69 -8.33 10.21 3.41
CA PRO A 69 -8.78 9.07 2.63
C PRO A 69 -7.63 8.44 1.84
N GLN A 70 -7.56 7.11 1.85
CA GLN A 70 -6.52 6.35 1.18
C GLN A 70 -6.98 4.96 0.73
N LEU A 71 -6.25 4.39 -0.23
CA LEU A 71 -6.27 2.98 -0.60
C LEU A 71 -4.89 2.37 -0.33
N THR A 72 -4.89 1.16 0.21
CA THR A 72 -3.67 0.35 0.41
C THR A 72 -3.82 -0.99 -0.31
N SER A 73 -2.88 -1.39 -1.16
CA SER A 73 -2.94 -2.68 -1.83
C SER A 73 -2.85 -3.83 -0.82
N LYS A 74 -3.58 -4.92 -1.06
CA LYS A 74 -3.54 -6.14 -0.22
C LYS A 74 -2.36 -7.06 -0.55
N TRP A 75 -1.58 -6.68 -1.54
CA TRP A 75 -0.43 -7.40 -2.07
C TRP A 75 0.76 -6.45 -2.17
N TYR A 76 1.93 -7.04 -2.25
CA TYR A 76 3.22 -6.41 -2.35
C TYR A 76 3.84 -6.76 -3.71
N LEU A 77 4.65 -5.87 -4.25
CA LEU A 77 5.56 -6.15 -5.35
C LEU A 77 7.00 -6.13 -4.84
N MET A 78 7.89 -6.89 -5.47
CA MET A 78 9.31 -6.89 -5.14
C MET A 78 10.13 -6.58 -6.38
N PHE A 79 10.60 -5.33 -6.47
CA PHE A 79 10.96 -4.69 -7.72
C PHE A 79 9.80 -4.70 -8.72
N GLY A 80 9.85 -3.84 -9.73
CA GLY A 80 8.76 -3.73 -10.66
C GLY A 80 8.64 -2.39 -11.35
N LYS A 81 7.51 -2.23 -12.02
CA LYS A 81 7.08 -0.97 -12.60
C LYS A 81 5.67 -0.66 -12.14
N VAL A 82 5.45 0.57 -11.70
CA VAL A 82 4.10 1.03 -11.35
C VAL A 82 3.80 2.33 -12.08
N ASP A 83 2.75 2.31 -12.90
CA ASP A 83 2.16 3.48 -13.54
C ASP A 83 0.87 3.84 -12.79
N VAL A 84 0.74 5.09 -12.35
CA VAL A 84 -0.49 5.65 -11.81
C VAL A 84 -0.98 6.80 -12.69
N VAL A 85 -2.25 6.78 -13.06
CA VAL A 85 -2.90 7.86 -13.80
C VAL A 85 -3.76 8.65 -12.83
N LEU A 86 -3.33 9.86 -12.46
CA LEU A 86 -3.98 10.65 -11.43
C LEU A 86 -4.00 12.14 -11.75
N LYS A 87 -4.87 12.85 -11.03
CA LYS A 87 -5.00 14.31 -10.96
C LYS A 87 -4.94 14.71 -9.48
N ALA A 88 -4.01 15.57 -9.12
CA ALA A 88 -3.75 15.97 -7.74
C ALA A 88 -4.86 16.88 -7.17
N ALA A 89 -4.99 16.89 -5.84
CA ALA A 89 -5.87 17.81 -5.14
C ALA A 89 -5.27 19.23 -5.10
N PRO A 90 -6.06 20.28 -5.38
CA PRO A 90 -5.63 21.67 -5.16
C PRO A 90 -5.75 22.05 -3.68
N GLY A 91 -5.18 23.20 -3.31
CA GLY A 91 -5.35 23.85 -2.01
C GLY A 91 -4.06 23.91 -1.20
N ALA A 92 -3.76 25.08 -0.62
CA ALA A 92 -2.61 25.22 0.26
C ALA A 92 -2.70 24.23 1.44
N GLY A 93 -1.58 23.59 1.78
CA GLY A 93 -1.53 22.59 2.84
C GLY A 93 -2.10 21.22 2.47
N ILE A 94 -2.76 21.06 1.32
CA ILE A 94 -3.25 19.76 0.86
C ILE A 94 -2.15 19.00 0.15
N VAL A 95 -2.07 17.71 0.44
CA VAL A 95 -1.07 16.81 -0.11
C VAL A 95 -1.79 15.64 -0.77
N SER A 96 -1.43 15.36 -2.02
CA SER A 96 -1.76 14.09 -2.68
C SER A 96 -0.50 13.22 -2.65
N SER A 97 -0.65 11.93 -2.36
CA SER A 97 0.48 11.02 -2.14
C SER A 97 0.29 9.72 -2.91
N PHE A 98 1.35 9.24 -3.55
CA PHE A 98 1.46 7.89 -4.08
C PHE A 98 2.78 7.28 -3.60
N ILE A 99 2.69 6.16 -2.89
CA ILE A 99 3.80 5.61 -2.11
C ILE A 99 3.91 4.10 -2.36
N LEU A 100 5.12 3.64 -2.68
CA LEU A 100 5.53 2.25 -2.49
C LEU A 100 6.19 2.15 -1.12
N GLN A 101 5.67 1.29 -0.24
CA GLN A 101 6.24 1.15 1.10
C GLN A 101 6.30 -0.30 1.57
N SER A 102 7.43 -0.68 2.16
CA SER A 102 7.65 -2.01 2.73
C SER A 102 7.29 -2.07 4.22
N ASP A 103 7.27 -3.29 4.74
CA ASP A 103 7.11 -3.55 6.17
C ASP A 103 8.36 -3.16 6.99
N ASP A 104 9.53 -3.04 6.37
CA ASP A 104 10.73 -2.48 7.03
C ASP A 104 10.91 -0.97 6.87
N LEU A 105 9.94 -0.31 6.21
CA LEU A 105 9.89 1.13 5.96
C LEU A 105 10.91 1.62 4.91
N ASP A 106 11.32 0.75 3.99
CA ASP A 106 11.73 1.22 2.66
C ASP A 106 10.54 1.91 1.98
N GLU A 107 10.79 3.02 1.31
CA GLU A 107 9.75 3.90 0.76
C GLU A 107 10.23 4.58 -0.53
N ILE A 108 9.33 4.66 -1.52
CA ILE A 108 9.50 5.40 -2.78
C ILE A 108 8.21 6.17 -3.02
N ASP A 109 8.27 7.48 -3.15
CA ASP A 109 7.06 8.30 -3.19
C ASP A 109 7.04 9.34 -4.33
N TRP A 110 5.80 9.75 -4.60
CA TRP A 110 5.42 10.98 -5.26
C TRP A 110 4.49 11.77 -4.33
N GLU A 111 4.78 13.06 -4.15
CA GLU A 111 4.01 13.97 -3.33
C GLU A 111 3.68 15.24 -4.14
N TRP A 112 2.38 15.52 -4.32
CA TRP A 112 1.89 16.75 -4.94
C TRP A 112 1.39 17.70 -3.87
N LEU A 113 1.88 18.93 -3.89
CA LEU A 113 1.48 19.97 -2.95
C LEU A 113 0.41 20.84 -3.60
N GLY A 114 -0.80 20.87 -3.05
CA GLY A 114 -1.95 21.56 -3.64
C GLY A 114 -1.79 23.09 -3.77
N ALA A 115 -0.75 23.66 -3.15
CA ALA A 115 -0.36 25.06 -3.34
C ALA A 115 0.30 25.34 -4.71
N ASP A 116 0.75 24.32 -5.43
CA ASP A 116 1.47 24.43 -6.70
C ASP A 116 0.96 23.41 -7.72
N ASP A 117 0.45 23.91 -8.85
CA ASP A 117 -0.12 23.09 -9.93
C ASP A 117 0.90 22.75 -11.02
N SER A 118 2.18 23.03 -10.76
CA SER A 118 3.24 23.01 -11.77
C SER A 118 4.47 22.21 -11.40
N GLU A 119 4.48 21.55 -10.25
CA GLU A 119 5.54 20.65 -9.83
C GLU A 119 5.05 19.52 -8.94
N VAL A 120 5.89 18.47 -8.86
CA VAL A 120 5.70 17.32 -7.98
C VAL A 120 7.01 16.99 -7.30
N GLN A 121 6.95 16.54 -6.05
CA GLN A 121 8.10 16.03 -5.33
C GLN A 121 8.22 14.51 -5.49
N SER A 122 9.43 14.03 -5.77
CA SER A 122 9.81 12.63 -5.55
C SER A 122 10.66 12.54 -4.28
N ASN A 123 10.50 11.48 -3.50
CA ASN A 123 11.34 11.21 -2.34
C ASN A 123 11.50 9.70 -2.13
N TYR A 124 12.40 9.34 -1.22
CA TYR A 124 12.64 7.94 -0.87
C TYR A 124 13.11 7.83 0.59
N PHE A 125 12.82 6.71 1.23
CA PHE A 125 13.36 6.35 2.53
C PHE A 125 13.87 4.92 2.50
N GLY A 126 14.95 4.66 3.24
CA GLY A 126 15.40 3.29 3.45
C GLY A 126 15.33 2.92 4.91
N LYS A 127 14.68 1.79 5.21
CA LYS A 127 14.56 1.22 6.55
C LYS A 127 14.00 2.20 7.59
N GLY A 128 13.14 3.12 7.17
CA GLY A 128 12.55 4.16 8.02
C GLY A 128 13.55 5.21 8.53
N GLN A 129 14.75 5.28 7.95
CA GLN A 129 15.76 6.24 8.40
C GLN A 129 15.40 7.65 7.94
N THR A 130 15.34 8.59 8.90
CA THR A 130 15.02 10.01 8.67
C THR A 130 16.14 10.97 9.07
N VAL A 131 17.34 10.42 9.31
CA VAL A 131 18.51 11.15 9.83
C VAL A 131 18.98 12.32 8.96
N THR A 132 18.72 12.26 7.65
CA THR A 132 19.04 13.34 6.70
C THR A 132 17.81 13.71 5.88
N TYR A 133 17.65 15.01 5.64
CA TYR A 133 16.52 15.60 4.92
C TYR A 133 16.94 16.14 3.55
N ASN A 134 17.68 15.34 2.78
CA ASN A 134 18.25 15.73 1.49
C ASN A 134 17.72 14.90 0.31
N ARG A 135 16.68 14.10 0.53
CA ARG A 135 16.22 13.07 -0.41
C ARG A 135 15.09 13.53 -1.31
N GLY A 136 14.32 14.53 -0.90
CA GLY A 136 13.24 15.10 -1.70
C GLY A 136 13.76 15.94 -2.86
N ALA A 137 13.21 15.71 -4.05
CA ALA A 137 13.53 16.44 -5.28
C ALA A 137 12.24 16.87 -5.98
N PHE A 138 12.13 18.15 -6.33
CA PHE A 138 10.99 18.69 -7.07
C PHE A 138 11.25 18.67 -8.57
N HIS A 139 10.20 18.37 -9.34
CA HIS A 139 10.22 18.23 -10.79
C HIS A 139 9.11 19.06 -11.42
N SER A 140 9.36 19.66 -12.59
CA SER A 140 8.33 20.38 -13.33
C SER A 140 7.24 19.43 -13.82
N ASP A 141 5.99 19.80 -13.55
CA ASP A 141 4.79 19.00 -13.77
C ASP A 141 3.55 19.91 -13.97
N PRO A 142 3.49 20.68 -15.07
CA PRO A 142 2.42 21.64 -15.31
C PRO A 142 1.05 20.97 -15.46
N ASN A 143 0.03 21.60 -14.87
CA ASN A 143 -1.39 21.21 -14.92
C ASN A 143 -1.72 19.95 -14.10
N ASN A 144 -0.90 19.57 -13.12
CA ASN A 144 -1.11 18.33 -12.35
C ASN A 144 -2.39 18.31 -11.49
N GLN A 145 -3.01 19.48 -11.26
CA GLN A 145 -4.31 19.63 -10.59
C GLN A 145 -5.49 19.70 -11.59
N ALA A 146 -5.24 19.90 -12.89
CA ALA A 146 -6.27 20.05 -13.92
C ALA A 146 -6.42 18.79 -14.79
N ASP A 147 -5.31 18.11 -15.08
CA ASP A 147 -5.25 16.99 -16.02
C ASP A 147 -4.96 15.65 -15.33
N PHE A 148 -5.38 14.56 -15.96
CA PHE A 148 -4.91 13.22 -15.60
C PHE A 148 -3.55 12.97 -16.24
N ILE A 149 -2.52 12.86 -15.40
CA ILE A 149 -1.13 12.65 -15.80
C ILE A 149 -0.71 11.24 -15.41
N THR A 150 0.15 10.62 -16.22
CA THR A 150 0.73 9.31 -15.89
C THR A 150 2.06 9.52 -15.17
N TYR A 151 2.17 8.99 -13.96
CA TYR A 151 3.41 8.97 -13.18
C TYR A 151 3.89 7.54 -13.05
N THR A 152 5.18 7.34 -13.26
CA THR A 152 5.80 6.02 -13.27
C THR A 152 6.88 5.95 -12.20
N ILE A 153 6.90 4.84 -11.46
CA ILE A 153 8.06 4.38 -10.70
C ILE A 153 8.52 3.08 -11.34
N GLU A 154 9.71 3.09 -11.94
CA GLU A 154 10.44 1.87 -12.30
C GLU A 154 11.44 1.58 -11.18
N TRP A 155 11.38 0.43 -10.55
CA TRP A 155 12.18 0.08 -9.41
C TRP A 155 12.85 -1.29 -9.61
N THR A 156 14.17 -1.30 -9.61
CA THR A 156 14.99 -2.50 -9.82
C THR A 156 16.04 -2.60 -8.71
N ALA A 157 16.84 -3.67 -8.71
CA ALA A 157 17.98 -3.76 -7.79
C ALA A 157 19.08 -2.72 -8.09
N ASP A 158 19.12 -2.20 -9.33
CA ASP A 158 20.18 -1.33 -9.81
C ASP A 158 19.80 0.16 -9.81
N GLN A 159 18.50 0.47 -9.95
CA GLN A 159 18.01 1.84 -9.94
C GLN A 159 16.49 1.97 -9.69
N ILE A 160 16.11 3.13 -9.17
CA ILE A 160 14.75 3.67 -9.17
C ILE A 160 14.70 4.81 -10.19
N VAL A 161 13.68 4.80 -11.05
CA VAL A 161 13.42 5.83 -12.05
C VAL A 161 12.02 6.38 -11.84
N TRP A 162 11.94 7.70 -11.72
CA TRP A 162 10.69 8.44 -11.69
C TRP A 162 10.44 9.05 -13.07
N GLN A 163 9.24 8.85 -13.61
CA GLN A 163 8.84 9.42 -14.90
C GLN A 163 7.50 10.13 -14.83
N ILE A 164 7.35 11.18 -15.66
CA ILE A 164 6.11 11.91 -15.88
C ILE A 164 5.78 11.80 -17.37
N ASN A 165 4.61 11.25 -17.70
CA ASN A 165 4.19 10.93 -19.08
C ASN A 165 5.28 10.17 -19.88
N GLY A 166 5.95 9.21 -19.22
CA GLY A 166 7.02 8.40 -19.80
C GLY A 166 8.37 9.11 -19.97
N GLN A 167 8.50 10.38 -19.56
CA GLN A 167 9.78 11.09 -19.53
C GLN A 167 10.43 10.97 -18.16
N THR A 168 11.66 10.45 -18.12
CA THR A 168 12.45 10.35 -16.90
C THR A 168 12.79 11.72 -16.33
N VAL A 169 12.44 11.94 -15.05
CA VAL A 169 12.75 13.17 -14.31
C VAL A 169 13.75 12.95 -13.18
N ARG A 170 13.90 11.70 -12.71
CA ARG A 170 14.90 11.34 -11.69
C ARG A 170 15.35 9.89 -11.84
N VAL A 171 16.63 9.66 -11.59
CA VAL A 171 17.20 8.32 -11.36
C VAL A 171 17.92 8.32 -10.02
N LEU A 172 17.73 7.26 -9.23
CA LEU A 172 18.47 6.96 -8.01
C LEU A 172 19.07 5.57 -8.15
N THR A 173 20.37 5.43 -7.92
CA THR A 173 21.06 4.13 -7.87
C THR A 173 21.49 3.81 -6.43
N PRO A 174 21.80 2.56 -6.07
CA PRO A 174 22.35 2.22 -4.77
C PRO A 174 23.59 3.03 -4.39
N ASP A 175 24.45 3.37 -5.36
CA ASP A 175 25.67 4.16 -5.14
C ASP A 175 25.40 5.65 -4.88
N THR A 176 24.28 6.18 -5.37
CA THR A 176 23.89 7.59 -5.22
C THR A 176 22.89 7.81 -4.10
N ALA A 177 22.25 6.73 -3.62
CA ALA A 177 21.48 6.75 -2.39
C ALA A 177 22.40 6.92 -1.19
N GLU A 178 21.91 7.61 -0.16
CA GLU A 178 22.53 7.59 1.16
C GLU A 178 22.81 6.15 1.63
N SER A 179 23.92 6.00 2.36
CA SER A 179 24.41 4.68 2.77
C SER A 179 23.32 3.85 3.45
N ASN A 180 23.07 2.64 2.94
CA ASN A 180 22.03 1.73 3.42
C ASN A 180 20.59 2.29 3.34
N GLN A 181 20.32 3.21 2.41
CA GLN A 181 18.98 3.78 2.23
C GLN A 181 18.34 3.54 0.87
N TYR A 182 18.94 2.73 -0.01
CA TYR A 182 18.29 2.35 -1.25
C TYR A 182 17.12 1.38 -0.97
N PRO A 183 15.87 1.73 -1.34
CA PRO A 183 14.70 0.88 -1.17
C PRO A 183 14.85 -0.44 -1.92
N GLN A 184 14.71 -1.55 -1.22
CA GLN A 184 15.08 -2.87 -1.71
C GLN A 184 14.28 -4.01 -1.08
N THR A 185 13.16 -3.74 -0.41
CA THR A 185 12.32 -4.79 0.20
C THR A 185 10.88 -4.69 -0.29
N PRO A 186 10.09 -5.79 -0.27
CA PRO A 186 8.77 -5.83 -0.90
C PRO A 186 7.88 -4.68 -0.44
N CYS A 187 7.26 -3.98 -1.40
CA CYS A 187 6.45 -2.80 -1.15
C CYS A 187 4.98 -3.03 -1.53
N GLN A 188 4.08 -2.56 -0.67
CA GLN A 188 2.67 -2.33 -1.02
C GLN A 188 2.51 -0.93 -1.61
N ILE A 189 1.45 -0.75 -2.39
CA ILE A 189 1.02 0.56 -2.89
C ILE A 189 0.11 1.20 -1.86
N LYS A 190 0.40 2.44 -1.49
CA LYS A 190 -0.49 3.34 -0.74
C LYS A 190 -0.75 4.58 -1.59
N VAL A 191 -2.01 4.99 -1.70
CA VAL A 191 -2.40 6.18 -2.47
C VAL A 191 -3.54 6.91 -1.77
N GLY A 192 -3.47 8.23 -1.69
CA GLY A 192 -4.49 9.02 -1.00
C GLY A 192 -4.15 10.50 -0.92
N SER A 193 -4.99 11.23 -0.19
CA SER A 193 -4.80 12.66 0.05
C SER A 193 -5.02 12.99 1.52
N TRP A 194 -4.32 14.01 2.02
CA TRP A 194 -4.39 14.43 3.41
C TRP A 194 -4.03 15.92 3.54
N SER A 195 -4.20 16.47 4.73
CA SER A 195 -3.81 17.85 5.03
C SER A 195 -2.46 17.89 5.77
N GLY A 196 -1.38 18.20 5.05
CA GLY A 196 -0.07 18.52 5.63
C GLY A 196 -0.09 19.87 6.36
N GLY A 197 -0.91 20.81 5.88
CA GLY A 197 -1.16 22.11 6.49
C GLY A 197 -2.18 22.10 7.64
N ASP A 198 -2.53 20.92 8.19
CA ASP A 198 -3.43 20.88 9.34
C ASP A 198 -2.79 21.56 10.55
N PRO A 199 -3.49 22.46 11.28
CA PRO A 199 -2.94 23.13 12.46
C PRO A 199 -2.46 22.19 13.59
N SER A 200 -2.86 20.92 13.57
CA SER A 200 -2.39 19.89 14.51
C SER A 200 -1.04 19.26 14.12
N ASN A 201 -0.55 19.49 12.91
CA ASN A 201 0.74 18.98 12.45
C ASN A 201 1.91 19.83 12.95
N ALA A 202 3.13 19.30 12.83
CA ALA A 202 4.35 20.04 13.14
C ALA A 202 4.54 21.23 12.18
N GLU A 203 5.08 22.34 12.69
CA GLU A 203 5.19 23.60 11.93
C GLU A 203 5.87 23.41 10.57
N GLY A 204 7.00 22.72 10.50
CA GLY A 204 7.64 22.61 9.18
C GLY A 204 6.98 21.56 8.27
N THR A 205 6.07 20.70 8.74
CA THR A 205 5.20 19.91 7.86
C THR A 205 4.17 20.83 7.19
N ILE A 206 3.66 21.80 7.94
CA ILE A 206 2.81 22.86 7.40
C ILE A 206 3.59 23.74 6.42
N GLU A 207 4.84 24.09 6.75
CA GLU A 207 5.75 24.83 5.86
C GLU A 207 6.06 24.05 4.57
N TRP A 208 6.40 22.76 4.71
CA TRP A 208 6.61 21.84 3.58
C TRP A 208 5.41 21.79 2.66
N ALA A 209 4.21 21.64 3.23
CA ALA A 209 2.94 21.62 2.51
C ALA A 209 2.52 23.00 1.96
N ARG A 210 3.39 24.01 2.12
CA ARG A 210 3.25 25.37 1.61
C ARG A 210 2.06 26.13 2.19
N GLY A 211 1.86 25.95 3.49
CA GLY A 211 0.98 26.78 4.29
C GLY A 211 -0.15 26.02 4.97
N PRO A 212 -0.91 26.72 5.83
CA PRO A 212 -2.02 26.13 6.54
C PRO A 212 -3.19 25.83 5.60
N THR A 213 -3.88 24.73 5.87
CA THR A 213 -5.08 24.34 5.12
C THR A 213 -6.28 25.16 5.55
N ASP A 214 -6.88 25.90 4.61
CA ASP A 214 -8.18 26.53 4.81
C ASP A 214 -9.30 25.60 4.33
N TYR A 215 -9.82 24.78 5.24
CA TYR A 215 -10.92 23.86 4.95
C TYR A 215 -12.20 24.55 4.43
N SER A 216 -12.37 25.86 4.61
CA SER A 216 -13.51 26.59 4.05
C SER A 216 -13.44 26.76 2.52
N GLN A 217 -12.26 26.60 1.92
CA GLN A 217 -12.05 26.57 0.46
C GLN A 217 -12.21 25.17 -0.13
N GLY A 218 -12.44 24.16 0.71
CA GLY A 218 -12.66 22.79 0.29
C GLY A 218 -14.09 22.54 -0.25
N PRO A 219 -14.43 21.27 -0.52
CA PRO A 219 -13.59 20.09 -0.36
C PRO A 219 -12.46 20.02 -1.40
N PHE A 220 -11.31 19.50 -1.00
CA PHE A 220 -10.15 19.30 -1.89
C PHE A 220 -10.10 17.84 -2.29
N THR A 221 -9.96 17.53 -3.59
CA THR A 221 -10.10 16.16 -4.08
C THR A 221 -8.99 15.78 -5.05
N MET A 222 -8.25 14.73 -4.70
CA MET A 222 -7.36 14.00 -5.60
C MET A 222 -8.19 12.92 -6.31
N GLN A 223 -7.93 12.69 -7.60
CA GLN A 223 -8.58 11.63 -8.36
C GLN A 223 -7.56 10.68 -8.98
N VAL A 224 -7.77 9.37 -8.84
CA VAL A 224 -6.94 8.34 -9.49
C VAL A 224 -7.82 7.54 -10.43
N LYS A 225 -7.44 7.54 -11.71
CA LYS A 225 -8.16 6.83 -12.76
C LYS A 225 -7.80 5.34 -12.79
N SER A 226 -6.50 5.03 -12.77
CA SER A 226 -6.01 3.67 -12.85
C SER A 226 -4.61 3.50 -12.28
N ILE A 227 -4.29 2.27 -11.87
CA ILE A 227 -2.94 1.84 -11.48
C ILE A 227 -2.60 0.59 -12.28
N THR A 228 -1.45 0.59 -12.97
CA THR A 228 -0.87 -0.62 -13.56
C THR A 228 0.41 -0.96 -12.80
N ALA A 229 0.48 -2.16 -12.23
CA ALA A 229 1.64 -2.61 -11.47
C ALA A 229 2.17 -3.92 -12.07
N ALA A 230 3.45 -3.93 -12.41
CA ALA A 230 4.20 -5.11 -12.82
C ALA A 230 5.15 -5.49 -11.70
N ASP A 231 4.93 -6.65 -11.08
CA ASP A 231 5.88 -7.26 -10.16
C ASP A 231 6.97 -7.99 -10.96
N TYR A 232 8.23 -7.60 -10.77
CA TYR A 232 9.37 -8.27 -11.42
C TYR A 232 9.82 -9.52 -10.68
N SER A 233 9.17 -9.84 -9.57
CA SER A 233 9.33 -11.12 -8.87
C SER A 233 8.14 -12.04 -9.16
N THR A 234 8.33 -13.33 -8.89
CA THR A 234 7.29 -14.36 -9.04
C THR A 234 7.07 -15.08 -7.71
N GLY A 235 5.97 -15.82 -7.59
CA GLY A 235 5.64 -16.60 -6.39
C GLY A 235 4.35 -16.13 -5.75
N THR A 236 4.08 -16.63 -4.55
CA THR A 236 2.81 -16.36 -3.84
C THR A 236 2.97 -15.45 -2.63
N SER A 237 4.17 -15.36 -2.05
CA SER A 237 4.45 -14.50 -0.92
C SER A 237 5.94 -14.18 -0.78
N TYR A 238 6.26 -13.08 -0.12
CA TYR A 238 7.61 -12.70 0.27
C TYR A 238 7.84 -12.95 1.76
N VAL A 239 9.00 -13.50 2.10
CA VAL A 239 9.42 -13.77 3.47
C VAL A 239 10.78 -13.12 3.72
N TYR A 240 10.89 -12.34 4.79
CA TYR A 240 12.16 -11.83 5.27
C TYR A 240 12.92 -12.93 6.00
N ASN A 241 14.03 -13.39 5.43
CA ASN A 241 14.92 -14.36 6.08
C ASN A 241 15.97 -13.63 6.92
N GLY A 242 15.62 -13.33 8.15
CA GLY A 242 16.47 -12.58 9.08
C GLY A 242 16.02 -11.13 9.20
N ASN A 243 16.94 -10.26 9.63
CA ASN A 243 16.63 -8.88 10.05
C ASN A 243 17.55 -7.82 9.41
N SER A 244 18.19 -8.15 8.29
CA SER A 244 19.13 -7.24 7.61
C SER A 244 18.42 -6.11 6.85
N GLY A 245 17.22 -6.37 6.32
CA GLY A 245 16.54 -5.50 5.36
C GLY A 245 17.28 -5.41 4.02
N ASN A 246 18.03 -6.44 3.66
CA ASN A 246 18.68 -6.56 2.36
C ASN A 246 17.82 -7.43 1.44
N TRP A 247 17.72 -7.05 0.17
CA TRP A 247 16.86 -7.76 -0.78
C TRP A 247 17.29 -9.22 -1.01
N GLN A 248 18.57 -9.53 -0.83
CA GLN A 248 19.11 -10.89 -0.96
C GLN A 248 18.57 -11.85 0.12
N ASP A 249 18.08 -11.29 1.23
CA ASP A 249 17.46 -12.05 2.31
C ASP A 249 15.94 -12.19 2.12
N ILE A 250 15.38 -11.66 1.03
CA ILE A 250 13.97 -11.85 0.68
C ILE A 250 13.81 -13.16 -0.06
N GLN A 251 12.98 -14.05 0.49
CA GLN A 251 12.55 -15.27 -0.17
C GLN A 251 11.18 -15.09 -0.82
N ALA A 252 11.11 -15.34 -2.12
CA ALA A 252 9.84 -15.52 -2.81
C ALA A 252 9.38 -16.98 -2.72
N VAL A 253 8.27 -17.23 -2.04
CA VAL A 253 7.72 -18.58 -1.86
C VAL A 253 7.10 -19.07 -3.17
N GLY A 254 7.60 -20.20 -3.67
CA GLY A 254 7.12 -20.79 -4.93
C GLY A 254 7.52 -20.00 -6.18
N GLY A 255 8.49 -19.10 -6.07
CA GLY A 255 8.98 -18.29 -7.19
C GLY A 255 10.40 -17.79 -6.94
N SER A 256 10.73 -16.66 -7.54
CA SER A 256 12.06 -16.05 -7.43
C SER A 256 12.00 -14.53 -7.50
N VAL A 257 12.82 -13.89 -6.67
CA VAL A 257 12.99 -12.44 -6.65
C VAL A 257 13.69 -11.98 -7.94
N ASN A 258 13.18 -10.90 -8.54
CA ASN A 258 13.73 -10.23 -9.73
C ASN A 258 13.89 -11.15 -10.96
N SER A 259 13.02 -12.13 -11.13
CA SER A 259 13.07 -13.11 -12.23
C SER A 259 12.30 -12.68 -13.48
N GLY A 260 11.34 -11.77 -13.34
CA GLY A 260 10.53 -11.20 -14.41
C GLY A 260 11.25 -10.16 -15.26
N GLY A 261 12.45 -9.75 -14.85
CA GLY A 261 13.33 -8.86 -15.60
C GLY A 261 12.98 -7.39 -15.42
N GLY A 262 13.82 -6.69 -14.67
CA GLY A 262 14.03 -5.25 -14.80
C GLY A 262 15.50 -5.02 -15.14
N THR A 263 15.80 -4.62 -16.36
CA THR A 263 17.13 -4.10 -16.70
C THR A 263 17.18 -2.62 -16.35
N SER A 264 18.33 -2.09 -15.93
CA SER A 264 18.58 -0.65 -15.85
C SER A 264 18.07 0.03 -17.13
N VAL A 265 17.00 0.82 -17.02
CA VAL A 265 16.25 1.35 -18.17
C VAL A 265 16.71 2.73 -18.61
N ASP A 266 17.43 3.46 -17.76
CA ASP A 266 17.82 4.84 -18.05
C ASP A 266 19.07 5.27 -17.30
N THR A 267 20.04 5.81 -18.05
CA THR A 267 21.30 6.38 -17.53
C THR A 267 21.38 7.90 -17.77
N ALA A 268 20.35 8.52 -18.33
CA ALA A 268 20.36 9.92 -18.78
C ALA A 268 19.26 10.78 -18.14
N ALA A 269 19.00 10.60 -16.83
CA ALA A 269 18.15 11.53 -16.08
C ALA A 269 18.72 12.96 -16.11
N PRO A 270 17.86 14.00 -16.16
CA PRO A 270 18.31 15.37 -15.91
C PRO A 270 18.88 15.48 -14.49
N ALA A 271 19.83 16.41 -14.32
CA ALA A 271 20.34 16.71 -12.98
C ALA A 271 19.19 17.22 -12.11
N VAL A 272 19.11 16.75 -10.86
CA VAL A 272 18.19 17.31 -9.88
C VAL A 272 18.61 18.75 -9.59
N THR A 273 17.85 19.72 -10.07
CA THR A 273 18.14 21.16 -9.91
C THR A 273 17.50 21.77 -8.67
N SER A 274 16.57 21.05 -8.04
CA SER A 274 15.78 21.51 -6.89
C SER A 274 15.65 20.38 -5.87
N THR A 275 16.37 20.51 -4.76
CA THR A 275 16.29 19.61 -3.61
C THR A 275 15.59 20.29 -2.44
N SER A 276 14.71 19.57 -1.75
CA SER A 276 14.17 20.04 -0.47
C SER A 276 15.18 19.70 0.64
N SER A 277 15.61 20.69 1.43
CA SER A 277 16.44 20.47 2.63
C SER A 277 15.69 20.84 3.91
N GLY A 278 15.83 20.05 4.98
CA GLY A 278 15.35 20.43 6.31
C GLY A 278 13.84 20.32 6.54
N GLN A 279 13.15 19.49 5.76
CA GLN A 279 11.75 19.10 6.02
C GLN A 279 11.66 18.48 7.42
N PRO A 280 10.71 18.81 8.30
CA PRO A 280 10.57 18.08 9.56
C PRO A 280 9.78 16.80 9.36
N ILE A 281 9.93 15.88 10.33
CA ILE A 281 9.24 14.60 10.41
C ILE A 281 7.73 14.83 10.19
N PRO A 282 7.12 14.35 9.10
CA PRO A 282 5.71 14.63 8.83
C PRO A 282 4.75 13.75 9.64
N PHE A 283 5.25 12.76 10.39
CA PHE A 283 4.42 11.67 10.90
C PHE A 283 4.70 11.37 12.37
N ASP A 284 3.68 11.46 13.21
CA ASP A 284 3.69 10.89 14.56
C ASP A 284 3.68 9.35 14.43
N GLY A 285 4.69 8.67 15.00
CA GLY A 285 4.89 7.22 14.83
C GLY A 285 6.36 6.80 14.90
N THR A 286 6.73 5.70 14.22
CA THR A 286 8.10 5.12 14.19
C THR A 286 9.19 6.06 13.65
N HIS A 287 8.79 7.18 13.03
CA HIS A 287 9.70 8.20 12.49
C HIS A 287 10.09 9.28 13.51
N LYS A 288 9.53 9.23 14.73
CA LYS A 288 9.94 10.11 15.83
C LYS A 288 11.31 9.69 16.35
N ASP A 289 12.34 10.45 16.02
CA ASP A 289 13.64 10.34 16.68
C ASP A 289 13.48 10.69 18.17
N PRO A 290 13.63 9.73 19.11
CA PRO A 290 13.55 10.00 20.54
C PRO A 290 14.73 10.84 21.05
N SER A 291 15.77 11.06 20.23
CA SER A 291 16.93 11.90 20.51
C SER A 291 16.85 13.31 19.88
N SER A 292 15.80 13.60 19.11
CA SER A 292 15.61 14.94 18.55
C SER A 292 15.20 15.93 19.65
N THR A 293 16.19 16.65 20.16
CA THR A 293 16.03 17.78 21.08
C THR A 293 15.66 19.04 20.31
N TRP A 294 14.65 18.97 19.44
CA TRP A 294 14.06 20.17 18.86
C TRP A 294 13.33 20.93 19.97
N VAL A 295 14.06 21.88 20.56
CA VAL A 295 13.49 22.86 21.47
C VAL A 295 12.69 23.83 20.60
N THR A 296 11.37 23.84 20.80
CA THR A 296 10.50 24.92 20.31
C THR A 296 11.16 26.26 20.64
N PRO A 297 11.45 27.14 19.66
CA PRO A 297 12.04 28.44 19.96
C PRO A 297 11.11 29.22 20.91
N THR A 298 11.49 29.33 22.18
CA THR A 298 10.80 30.17 23.17
C THR A 298 11.29 31.60 23.02
N VAL A 299 10.78 32.33 22.02
CA VAL A 299 10.83 33.80 22.04
C VAL A 299 9.48 34.36 21.62
N TYR A 300 8.96 35.21 22.50
CA TYR A 300 7.66 35.88 22.52
C TYR A 300 7.20 36.57 21.22
N PRO A 301 5.86 36.73 21.00
CA PRO A 301 4.73 36.16 21.75
C PRO A 301 4.21 34.89 21.06
N TRP A 302 3.88 33.81 21.75
CA TRP A 302 2.52 33.58 22.27
C TRP A 302 2.46 32.42 23.27
N VAL A 303 1.51 32.48 24.21
CA VAL A 303 1.23 31.49 25.27
C VAL A 303 -0.06 30.76 24.93
N PRO A 304 -0.13 29.43 25.13
CA PRO A 304 -1.29 28.90 25.86
C PRO A 304 -0.89 27.91 26.96
N TYR A 305 -1.63 28.01 28.06
CA TYR A 305 -1.52 27.20 29.26
C TYR A 305 -1.80 25.72 28.99
N ALA A 306 -1.00 24.86 29.62
CA ALA A 306 -1.32 23.46 29.82
C ALA A 306 -2.37 23.30 30.93
N THR A 307 -3.44 22.54 30.65
CA THR A 307 -4.09 21.74 31.69
C THR A 307 -3.99 20.27 31.33
N THR A 308 -3.21 19.61 32.17
CA THR A 308 -2.96 18.18 32.29
C THR A 308 -4.25 17.36 32.29
N LEU A 309 -4.50 16.60 31.23
CA LEU A 309 -5.14 15.28 31.28
C LEU A 309 -4.65 14.48 30.06
N SER A 310 -3.48 13.86 30.21
CA SER A 310 -2.97 12.82 29.32
C SER A 310 -3.86 11.58 29.47
N ALA A 311 -4.96 11.53 28.72
CA ALA A 311 -5.51 10.25 28.30
C ALA A 311 -4.78 9.90 27.01
N SER A 312 -3.78 9.03 27.09
CA SER A 312 -3.16 8.43 25.92
C SER A 312 -4.25 7.73 25.12
N ALA A 313 -4.72 8.36 24.04
CA ALA A 313 -5.50 7.69 23.04
C ALA A 313 -4.62 6.54 22.52
N SER A 314 -5.07 5.30 22.74
CA SER A 314 -4.44 4.16 22.10
C SER A 314 -4.68 4.30 20.60
N PRO A 315 -3.63 4.36 19.76
CA PRO A 315 -3.82 4.30 18.32
C PRO A 315 -4.59 3.02 17.98
N THR A 316 -5.74 3.16 17.34
CA THR A 316 -6.43 2.03 16.72
C THR A 316 -5.63 1.66 15.47
N TYR A 317 -4.65 0.77 15.65
CA TYR A 317 -3.94 0.15 14.54
C TYR A 317 -4.96 -0.64 13.71
N SER A 318 -5.27 -0.14 12.51
CA SER A 318 -6.08 -0.91 11.57
C SER A 318 -5.16 -1.96 10.93
N ASN A 319 -5.35 -3.18 11.41
CA ASN A 319 -4.79 -4.40 10.87
C ASN A 319 -5.33 -4.55 9.44
N TYR A 320 -4.51 -4.35 8.41
CA TYR A 320 -4.88 -4.74 7.06
C TYR A 320 -4.28 -6.11 6.81
N PRO A 321 -5.03 -7.20 7.05
CA PRO A 321 -4.59 -8.48 6.56
C PRO A 321 -4.41 -8.31 5.05
N GLY A 322 -3.23 -8.65 4.54
CA GLY A 322 -3.02 -8.82 3.11
C GLY A 322 -4.00 -9.85 2.55
N LEU A 323 -3.75 -10.34 1.34
CA LEU A 323 -4.57 -11.42 0.81
C LEU A 323 -4.52 -12.63 1.75
N PRO A 324 -5.67 -13.28 2.06
CA PRO A 324 -5.63 -14.51 2.83
C PRO A 324 -4.79 -15.57 2.12
N SER A 325 -4.18 -16.48 2.87
CA SER A 325 -3.30 -17.51 2.30
C SER A 325 -3.97 -18.28 1.15
N GLY A 326 -3.28 -18.37 0.01
CA GLY A 326 -3.73 -19.03 -1.21
C GLY A 326 -4.60 -18.19 -2.13
N TRP A 327 -4.97 -16.96 -1.74
CA TRP A 327 -5.69 -16.03 -2.62
C TRP A 327 -4.74 -15.30 -3.55
N THR A 328 -5.21 -14.94 -4.75
CA THR A 328 -4.42 -14.27 -5.78
C THR A 328 -5.20 -13.10 -6.41
N VAL A 329 -4.55 -12.32 -7.26
CA VAL A 329 -5.20 -11.23 -8.03
C VAL A 329 -5.25 -11.61 -9.51
N SER A 330 -6.40 -11.45 -10.18
CA SER A 330 -6.55 -11.61 -11.63
C SER A 330 -5.81 -10.51 -12.40
N ASP A 331 -5.61 -10.66 -13.70
CA ASP A 331 -5.02 -9.61 -14.54
C ASP A 331 -5.82 -8.29 -14.53
N SER A 332 -7.13 -8.34 -14.27
CA SER A 332 -8.01 -7.18 -14.12
C SER A 332 -8.13 -6.64 -12.68
N GLY A 333 -7.26 -7.05 -11.75
CA GLY A 333 -7.29 -6.52 -10.38
C GLY A 333 -8.36 -7.08 -9.45
N LYS A 334 -9.01 -8.20 -9.79
CA LYS A 334 -9.99 -8.86 -8.92
C LYS A 334 -9.31 -9.90 -8.04
N VAL A 335 -9.71 -9.96 -6.78
CA VAL A 335 -9.22 -10.95 -5.82
C VAL A 335 -9.91 -12.30 -6.09
N ILE A 336 -9.11 -13.36 -6.24
CA ILE A 336 -9.57 -14.73 -6.56
C ILE A 336 -9.18 -15.68 -5.42
N PRO A 337 -10.11 -16.48 -4.87
CA PRO A 337 -9.80 -17.52 -3.88
C PRO A 337 -9.05 -18.71 -4.51
N PRO A 338 -8.32 -19.51 -3.72
CA PRO A 338 -7.69 -20.73 -4.23
C PRO A 338 -8.76 -21.68 -4.79
N SER A 339 -8.61 -22.06 -6.05
CA SER A 339 -9.52 -22.96 -6.76
C SER A 339 -9.71 -24.28 -6.00
N SER A 340 -10.94 -24.59 -5.59
CA SER A 340 -11.35 -25.97 -5.26
C SER A 340 -11.60 -26.72 -6.58
N ALA A 341 -10.56 -27.27 -7.19
CA ALA A 341 -10.76 -28.15 -8.34
C ALA A 341 -11.43 -29.46 -7.85
N PRO A 342 -12.58 -29.89 -8.40
CA PRO A 342 -13.12 -31.21 -8.10
C PRO A 342 -12.17 -32.27 -8.69
N SER A 343 -11.77 -33.24 -7.89
CA SER A 343 -10.95 -34.36 -8.34
C SER A 343 -11.73 -35.21 -9.35
N THR A 344 -11.50 -34.98 -10.64
CA THR A 344 -11.91 -35.93 -11.69
C THR A 344 -10.93 -37.09 -11.70
N SER A 345 -11.10 -38.03 -10.77
CA SER A 345 -10.51 -39.36 -10.84
C SER A 345 -11.64 -40.38 -10.88
N PRO A 346 -11.79 -41.19 -11.94
CA PRO A 346 -12.78 -42.25 -11.95
C PRO A 346 -12.36 -43.33 -10.92
N PRO A 347 -13.30 -43.93 -10.16
CA PRO A 347 -12.94 -44.94 -9.18
C PRO A 347 -12.52 -46.23 -9.90
N VAL A 348 -11.26 -46.62 -9.69
CA VAL A 348 -10.76 -47.96 -10.01
C VAL A 348 -11.25 -48.91 -8.91
N PRO A 349 -11.93 -50.02 -9.22
CA PRO A 349 -12.44 -50.93 -8.20
C PRO A 349 -11.29 -51.81 -7.66
N SER A 350 -10.93 -51.63 -6.40
CA SER A 350 -10.07 -52.53 -5.65
C SER A 350 -10.91 -53.61 -4.97
N THR A 351 -10.98 -54.81 -5.55
CA THR A 351 -11.45 -56.01 -4.85
C THR A 351 -10.26 -56.73 -4.24
N SER A 352 -10.06 -56.57 -2.92
CA SER A 352 -9.29 -57.51 -2.11
C SER A 352 -10.28 -58.40 -1.34
N SER A 353 -10.25 -59.69 -1.65
CA SER A 353 -10.98 -60.74 -0.96
C SER A 353 -10.56 -60.85 0.51
N PRO A 354 -11.50 -61.21 1.39
CA PRO A 354 -11.17 -62.13 2.47
C PRO A 354 -12.04 -63.39 2.40
N GLN A 355 -11.38 -64.52 2.59
CA GLN A 355 -11.96 -65.84 2.74
C GLN A 355 -12.46 -66.02 4.19
N ALA A 356 -13.75 -66.29 4.37
CA ALA A 356 -14.28 -66.94 5.58
C ALA A 356 -15.56 -67.71 5.24
N SER A 357 -15.60 -68.96 5.68
CA SER A 357 -16.63 -69.96 5.38
C SER A 357 -17.85 -69.89 6.32
N ALA A 358 -19.01 -70.18 5.71
CA ALA A 358 -20.17 -70.93 6.21
C ALA A 358 -21.16 -70.34 7.25
N GLN A 359 -22.38 -70.09 6.71
CA GLN A 359 -23.72 -70.50 7.17
C GLN A 359 -24.42 -69.77 8.35
N ALA A 360 -25.47 -68.98 8.02
CA ALA A 360 -26.91 -69.34 8.12
C ALA A 360 -27.83 -68.18 8.60
N LEU A 361 -28.64 -67.64 7.66
CA LEU A 361 -30.09 -67.28 7.71
C LEU A 361 -30.68 -66.34 8.81
N PRO A 362 -31.87 -65.72 8.58
CA PRO A 362 -31.98 -64.25 8.52
C PRO A 362 -32.90 -63.63 9.59
N SER A 363 -32.81 -62.31 9.77
CA SER A 363 -33.93 -61.51 10.29
C SER A 363 -33.91 -60.09 9.72
N SER A 364 -35.04 -59.76 9.11
CA SER A 364 -35.44 -58.46 8.57
C SER A 364 -35.64 -57.40 9.65
N SER A 365 -35.35 -56.12 9.36
CA SER A 365 -36.36 -55.04 9.38
C SER A 365 -35.75 -53.64 9.20
N GLY A 366 -36.36 -52.86 8.27
CA GLY A 366 -36.50 -51.41 8.39
C GLY A 366 -35.35 -50.54 7.89
N GLY A 367 -35.09 -50.52 6.58
CA GLY A 367 -34.31 -49.44 5.97
C GLY A 367 -35.21 -48.24 5.68
N TYR A 368 -34.90 -47.08 6.23
CA TYR A 368 -35.40 -45.80 5.73
C TYR A 368 -34.47 -45.33 4.60
N GLU A 369 -35.05 -44.87 3.50
CA GLU A 369 -34.28 -44.35 2.36
C GLU A 369 -34.18 -42.82 2.49
N ARG A 370 -32.94 -42.31 2.50
CA ARG A 370 -32.69 -40.86 2.48
C ARG A 370 -32.69 -40.40 1.03
N ILE A 371 -33.69 -39.61 0.67
CA ILE A 371 -33.78 -39.00 -0.66
C ILE A 371 -33.47 -37.51 -0.50
N THR A 372 -32.46 -37.05 -1.24
CA THR A 372 -32.15 -35.63 -1.37
C THR A 372 -33.06 -35.02 -2.43
N THR A 373 -33.78 -33.96 -2.07
CA THR A 373 -34.65 -33.19 -2.96
C THR A 373 -34.36 -31.69 -2.84
N TYR A 374 -34.93 -30.85 -3.71
CA TYR A 374 -34.81 -29.39 -3.60
C TYR A 374 -36.19 -28.77 -3.39
N ASN A 375 -36.28 -27.78 -2.51
CA ASN A 375 -37.52 -27.06 -2.28
C ASN A 375 -37.79 -26.03 -3.40
N GLN A 376 -38.97 -25.39 -3.39
CA GLN A 376 -39.39 -24.44 -4.42
C GLN A 376 -38.51 -23.17 -4.52
N GLN A 377 -37.59 -22.97 -3.57
CA GLN A 377 -36.63 -21.86 -3.54
C GLN A 377 -35.21 -22.33 -3.92
N GLY A 378 -35.04 -23.60 -4.31
CA GLY A 378 -33.78 -24.16 -4.79
C GLY A 378 -32.83 -24.66 -3.70
N PHE A 379 -33.26 -24.72 -2.43
CA PHE A 379 -32.42 -25.24 -1.35
C PHE A 379 -32.56 -26.75 -1.19
N GLU A 380 -31.42 -27.41 -1.01
CA GLU A 380 -31.34 -28.85 -0.81
C GLU A 380 -32.00 -29.24 0.52
N THR A 381 -32.93 -30.20 0.47
CA THR A 381 -33.69 -30.70 1.61
C THR A 381 -33.66 -32.23 1.60
N VAL A 382 -33.23 -32.83 2.70
CA VAL A 382 -33.17 -34.29 2.85
C VAL A 382 -34.45 -34.78 3.50
N VAL A 383 -35.15 -35.69 2.82
CA VAL A 383 -36.34 -36.36 3.36
C VAL A 383 -36.01 -37.82 3.60
N THR A 384 -36.40 -38.32 4.76
CA THR A 384 -36.30 -39.74 5.13
C THR A 384 -37.67 -40.38 4.89
N VAL A 385 -37.75 -41.37 4.01
CA VAL A 385 -38.98 -42.16 3.75
C VAL A 385 -38.85 -43.58 4.26
#